data_AF-A0A6I0VBS0-F1
#
_entry.id   AF-A0A6I0VBS0-F1
#
_cell.length_a   1.000
_cell.length_b   1.000
_cell.length_c   1.000
_cell.angle_alpha   90.00
_cell.angle_beta   90.00
_cell.angle_gamma   90.00
#
_symmetry.space_group_name_H-M   'P 1'
#
loop_
_entity.id
_entity.type
_entity.pdbx_description
1 polymer ?
#
loop_
_entity_poly.entity_id
_entity_poly.type
_entity_poly.pdbx_seq_one_letter_code
_entity_poly.pdbx_strand_id
1 'polypeptide(L)'
;MGKNKHRQASTPESKKQAAIWCAIAIIAITVMVLVANPWKQQTSATSTPQSSQSAQTRSHKQNKKKKTTKPSGTLQQQAQSMFIGDAEQIADDVRDLLNAPENSNVDTLGNLLYRHNRQDLAEATDLYDAIGQQKDIDTIRSLAREWYPQAMQAGIEARRDDLSSGLDNTAREVATIERDDLSGTQGCGDLKAAYETAKRLVDSKSDDYDALTKAQQNLTTAMSGCATNLDPTDREKVFGRPQGTLKEDKE
;
A
#
# COMPACT_ATOMS: atom_id res chain seq x y z
N MET A 1 -2.63 28.23 44.53
CA MET A 1 -2.18 26.81 44.50
C MET A 1 -3.15 26.00 43.65
N GLY A 2 -2.84 25.79 42.36
CA GLY A 2 -3.62 24.95 41.44
C GLY A 2 -2.76 23.78 40.97
N LYS A 3 -3.26 22.55 41.14
CA LYS A 3 -2.52 21.29 40.99
C LYS A 3 -2.22 21.01 39.50
N ASN A 4 -0.93 20.95 39.14
CA ASN A 4 -0.46 20.38 37.87
C ASN A 4 -0.80 18.88 37.85
N LYS A 5 -1.74 18.48 36.99
CA LYS A 5 -1.98 17.06 36.68
C LYS A 5 -0.91 16.62 35.69
N HIS A 6 0.03 15.78 36.14
CA HIS A 6 0.94 15.07 35.25
C HIS A 6 0.13 14.22 34.25
N ARG A 7 0.42 14.38 32.96
CA ARG A 7 -0.06 13.50 31.89
C ARG A 7 0.40 12.07 32.22
N GLN A 8 -0.53 11.14 32.39
CA GLN A 8 -0.18 9.73 32.54
C GLN A 8 0.50 9.24 31.27
N ALA A 9 1.61 8.51 31.42
CA ALA A 9 2.27 7.85 30.32
C ALA A 9 1.38 6.72 29.79
N SER A 10 1.15 6.71 28.48
CA SER A 10 0.38 5.71 27.75
C SER A 10 0.98 4.31 27.95
N THR A 11 0.20 3.39 28.51
CA THR A 11 0.57 1.97 28.69
C THR A 11 0.68 1.26 27.33
N PRO A 12 1.41 0.12 27.22
CA PRO A 12 1.58 -0.62 25.96
C PRO A 12 0.25 -1.01 25.30
N GLU A 13 -0.79 -1.29 26.11
CA GLU A 13 -2.18 -1.52 25.69
C GLU A 13 -2.79 -0.32 24.95
N SER A 14 -2.57 0.90 25.45
CA SER A 14 -3.10 2.13 24.83
C SER A 14 -2.44 2.46 23.49
N LYS A 15 -1.17 2.05 23.29
CA LYS A 15 -0.47 2.17 21.99
C LYS A 15 -0.99 1.17 20.96
N LYS A 16 -1.30 -0.06 21.39
CA LYS A 16 -1.94 -1.08 20.54
C LYS A 16 -3.36 -0.69 20.15
N GLN A 17 -4.14 -0.17 21.10
CA GLN A 17 -5.46 0.38 20.79
C GLN A 17 -5.35 1.56 19.81
N ALA A 18 -4.45 2.52 20.04
CA ALA A 18 -4.27 3.65 19.12
C ALA A 18 -3.90 3.22 17.68
N ALA A 19 -3.09 2.18 17.52
CA ALA A 19 -2.76 1.61 16.20
C ALA A 19 -3.99 0.99 15.50
N ILE A 20 -4.82 0.25 16.25
CA ILE A 20 -6.07 -0.34 15.75
C ILE A 20 -7.07 0.76 15.34
N TRP A 21 -7.18 1.83 16.13
CA TRP A 21 -8.05 2.97 15.82
C TRP A 21 -7.57 3.77 14.59
N CYS A 22 -6.26 3.91 14.38
CA CYS A 22 -5.71 4.54 13.17
C CYS A 22 -5.94 3.71 11.90
N ALA A 23 -5.80 2.38 11.98
CA ALA A 23 -6.06 1.50 10.84
C ALA A 23 -7.53 1.56 10.38
N ILE A 24 -8.48 1.60 11.33
CA ILE A 24 -9.91 1.73 11.05
C ILE A 24 -10.23 3.10 10.42
N ALA A 25 -9.59 4.18 10.88
CA ALA A 25 -9.80 5.51 10.33
C ALA A 25 -9.30 5.64 8.87
N ILE A 26 -8.20 4.98 8.50
CA ILE A 26 -7.66 5.00 7.14
C ILE A 26 -8.57 4.26 6.15
N ILE A 27 -9.16 3.14 6.57
CA ILE A 27 -10.14 2.39 5.76
C ILE A 27 -11.43 3.21 5.56
N ALA A 28 -11.87 3.97 6.57
CA ALA A 28 -13.06 4.82 6.46
C ALA A 28 -12.85 6.01 5.50
N ILE A 29 -11.66 6.64 5.52
CA ILE A 29 -11.34 7.79 4.65
C ILE A 29 -11.22 7.36 3.18
N THR A 30 -10.64 6.20 2.91
CA THR A 30 -10.52 5.67 1.53
C THR A 30 -11.87 5.34 0.91
N VAL A 31 -12.86 4.91 1.71
CA VAL A 31 -14.24 4.71 1.23
C VAL A 31 -14.95 6.04 0.94
N MET A 32 -14.74 7.09 1.75
CA MET A 32 -15.39 8.40 1.52
C MET A 32 -14.89 9.13 0.26
N VAL A 33 -13.61 9.00 -0.12
CA VAL A 33 -13.07 9.66 -1.32
C VAL A 33 -13.67 9.08 -2.63
N LEU A 34 -14.16 7.84 -2.60
CA LEU A 34 -14.78 7.20 -3.77
C LEU A 34 -16.24 7.64 -4.02
N VAL A 35 -16.95 8.12 -3.00
CA VAL A 35 -18.38 8.50 -3.11
C VAL A 35 -18.56 10.00 -3.38
N ALA A 36 -17.50 10.81 -3.21
CA ALA A 36 -17.53 12.26 -3.39
C ALA A 36 -16.71 12.78 -4.58
N ASN A 37 -16.44 11.95 -5.61
CA ASN A 37 -15.80 12.40 -6.84
C ASN A 37 -16.86 12.75 -7.92
N PRO A 38 -17.13 14.04 -8.21
CA PRO A 38 -18.21 14.44 -9.12
C PRO A 38 -17.79 14.44 -10.61
N TRP A 39 -16.66 13.85 -10.98
CA TRP A 39 -16.10 13.91 -12.34
C TRP A 39 -16.20 12.59 -13.13
N LYS A 40 -17.34 11.91 -13.06
CA LYS A 40 -17.62 10.68 -13.83
C LYS A 40 -18.96 10.74 -14.58
N GLN A 41 -19.33 11.89 -15.14
CA GLN A 41 -20.45 12.00 -16.10
C GLN A 41 -20.06 12.98 -17.23
N GLN A 42 -20.34 12.59 -18.48
CA GLN A 42 -20.02 13.22 -19.79
C GLN A 42 -18.67 12.79 -20.42
N THR A 43 -18.55 12.24 -21.64
CA THR A 43 -19.48 11.97 -22.76
C THR A 43 -18.78 11.01 -23.75
N SER A 44 -19.55 10.19 -24.47
CA SER A 44 -19.10 9.41 -25.64
C SER A 44 -19.04 10.25 -26.93
N ALA A 45 -18.19 9.79 -27.87
CA ALA A 45 -18.15 10.04 -29.33
C ALA A 45 -17.25 11.18 -29.92
N THR A 46 -16.25 10.73 -30.69
CA THR A 46 -15.70 11.22 -31.97
C THR A 46 -15.28 12.68 -32.15
N SER A 47 -13.96 12.93 -32.34
CA SER A 47 -13.33 13.61 -33.52
C SER A 47 -11.84 13.97 -33.27
N THR A 48 -11.06 13.97 -34.37
CA THR A 48 -9.61 14.17 -34.59
C THR A 48 -8.98 15.53 -34.15
N PRO A 49 -7.63 15.71 -34.21
CA PRO A 49 -6.84 16.37 -33.17
C PRO A 49 -6.61 17.86 -33.40
N GLN A 50 -6.40 18.60 -32.31
CA GLN A 50 -5.84 19.95 -32.37
C GLN A 50 -4.65 20.07 -31.43
N SER A 51 -3.51 20.37 -32.04
CA SER A 51 -2.23 20.73 -31.43
C SER A 51 -2.39 21.93 -30.49
N SER A 52 -1.78 21.87 -29.32
CA SER A 52 -1.37 23.04 -28.54
C SER A 52 -0.13 22.65 -27.73
N GLN A 53 0.98 23.30 -28.06
CA GLN A 53 2.29 23.15 -27.42
C GLN A 53 2.22 23.48 -25.92
N SER A 54 2.77 22.59 -25.12
CA SER A 54 3.29 22.91 -23.79
C SER A 54 4.62 22.18 -23.60
N ALA A 55 5.54 22.88 -22.95
CA ALA A 55 6.98 22.73 -23.00
C ALA A 55 7.50 21.30 -22.78
N GLN A 56 8.53 20.95 -23.56
CA GLN A 56 9.32 19.73 -23.44
C GLN A 56 9.94 19.62 -22.04
N THR A 57 9.36 18.79 -21.17
CA THR A 57 10.18 18.00 -20.25
C THR A 57 10.79 16.87 -21.08
N ARG A 58 12.13 16.82 -21.14
CA ARG A 58 12.84 15.66 -21.70
C ARG A 58 12.48 14.45 -20.86
N SER A 59 11.43 13.75 -21.26
CA SER A 59 11.21 12.38 -20.86
C SER A 59 12.32 11.56 -21.51
N HIS A 60 13.40 11.33 -20.78
CA HIS A 60 14.29 10.22 -21.05
C HIS A 60 13.51 8.94 -20.77
N LYS A 61 12.58 8.60 -21.68
CA LYS A 61 12.06 7.25 -21.84
C LYS A 61 13.21 6.38 -22.35
N GLN A 62 14.11 6.02 -21.45
CA GLN A 62 14.94 4.86 -21.68
C GLN A 62 13.99 3.69 -21.71
N ASN A 63 13.92 3.07 -22.88
CA ASN A 63 13.12 1.91 -23.20
C ASN A 63 13.68 0.71 -22.39
N LYS A 64 13.53 0.70 -21.06
CA LYS A 64 13.81 -0.46 -20.21
C LYS A 64 12.75 -1.49 -20.62
N LYS A 65 13.10 -2.37 -21.56
CA LYS A 65 12.41 -3.64 -21.77
C LYS A 65 12.26 -4.25 -20.38
N LYS A 66 11.04 -4.23 -19.84
CA LYS A 66 10.67 -4.82 -18.56
C LYS A 66 10.86 -6.33 -18.71
N LYS A 67 12.10 -6.79 -18.53
CA LYS A 67 12.42 -8.21 -18.47
C LYS A 67 11.91 -8.67 -17.11
N THR A 68 10.64 -9.08 -17.08
CA THR A 68 9.94 -9.64 -15.93
C THR A 68 10.48 -11.03 -15.61
N THR A 69 11.77 -11.13 -15.31
CA THR A 69 12.32 -12.27 -14.60
C THR A 69 12.58 -11.76 -13.19
N LYS A 70 11.80 -12.28 -12.22
CA LYS A 70 12.02 -12.00 -10.80
C LYS A 70 13.52 -12.21 -10.52
N PRO A 71 14.25 -11.22 -10.02
CA PRO A 71 15.69 -11.35 -9.84
C PRO A 71 15.94 -12.49 -8.84
N SER A 72 16.53 -13.58 -9.33
CA SER A 72 16.83 -14.77 -8.54
C SER A 72 18.03 -14.48 -7.63
N GLY A 73 17.90 -14.79 -6.33
CA GLY A 73 18.98 -14.62 -5.37
C GLY A 73 18.51 -13.97 -4.07
N THR A 74 19.41 -13.87 -3.10
CA THR A 74 19.15 -13.14 -1.85
C THR A 74 19.00 -11.64 -2.11
N LEU A 75 18.37 -10.89 -1.20
CA LEU A 75 18.27 -9.44 -1.31
C LEU A 75 19.66 -8.77 -1.48
N GLN A 76 20.70 -9.32 -0.86
CA GLN A 76 22.08 -8.85 -1.03
C GLN A 76 22.59 -9.06 -2.47
N GLN A 77 22.32 -10.22 -3.09
CA GLN A 77 22.69 -10.49 -4.48
C GLN A 77 21.92 -9.58 -5.45
N GLN A 78 20.64 -9.34 -5.18
CA GLN A 78 19.83 -8.41 -5.95
C GLN A 78 20.43 -7.00 -5.86
N ALA A 79 20.77 -6.52 -4.66
CA ALA A 79 21.38 -5.21 -4.46
C ALA A 79 22.70 -5.06 -5.24
N GLN A 80 23.55 -6.10 -5.24
CA GLN A 80 24.80 -6.11 -6.00
C GLN A 80 24.56 -5.98 -7.50
N SER A 81 23.50 -6.61 -8.02
CA SER A 81 23.14 -6.54 -9.45
C SER A 81 22.43 -5.24 -9.85
N MET A 82 21.72 -4.62 -8.91
CA MET A 82 20.89 -3.43 -9.16
C MET A 82 21.72 -2.15 -9.12
N PHE A 83 22.55 -1.99 -8.09
CA PHE A 83 23.33 -0.76 -7.87
C PHE A 83 24.73 -0.86 -8.49
N ILE A 84 24.78 -0.85 -9.83
CA ILE A 84 26.03 -0.85 -10.62
C ILE A 84 26.29 0.50 -11.32
N GLY A 85 25.27 1.35 -11.41
CA GLY A 85 25.31 2.63 -12.12
C GLY A 85 26.20 3.68 -11.46
N ASP A 86 26.09 4.91 -11.95
CA ASP A 86 26.60 6.10 -11.30
C ASP A 86 25.64 6.61 -10.20
N ALA A 87 25.98 7.73 -9.57
CA ALA A 87 25.22 8.27 -8.45
C ALA A 87 23.79 8.67 -8.85
N GLU A 88 23.59 9.20 -10.05
CA GLU A 88 22.28 9.61 -10.57
C GLU A 88 21.39 8.38 -10.81
N GLN A 89 21.91 7.36 -11.49
CA GLN A 89 21.16 6.13 -11.72
C GLN A 89 20.80 5.41 -10.42
N ILE A 90 21.70 5.42 -9.42
CA ILE A 90 21.43 4.85 -8.09
C ILE A 90 20.34 5.64 -7.36
N ALA A 91 20.40 6.98 -7.41
CA ALA A 91 19.38 7.83 -6.81
C ALA A 91 18.00 7.54 -7.41
N ASP A 92 17.93 7.42 -8.74
CA ASP A 92 16.71 7.12 -9.48
C ASP A 92 16.18 5.72 -9.15
N ASP A 93 17.04 4.69 -9.14
CA ASP A 93 16.62 3.32 -8.81
C ASP A 93 16.06 3.23 -7.37
N VAL A 94 16.69 3.91 -6.39
CA VAL A 94 16.17 3.97 -5.00
C VAL A 94 14.86 4.73 -4.93
N ARG A 95 14.73 5.84 -5.65
CA ARG A 95 13.50 6.63 -5.71
C ARG A 95 12.35 5.82 -6.30
N ASP A 96 12.62 5.08 -7.38
CA ASP A 96 11.64 4.23 -8.04
C ASP A 96 11.18 3.09 -7.11
N LEU A 97 12.10 2.47 -6.36
CA LEU A 97 11.76 1.46 -5.36
C LEU A 97 10.87 2.02 -4.24
N LEU A 98 11.22 3.19 -3.68
CA LEU A 98 10.46 3.83 -2.62
C LEU A 98 9.04 4.26 -3.08
N ASN A 99 8.88 4.59 -4.37
CA ASN A 99 7.60 4.98 -4.95
C ASN A 99 6.78 3.80 -5.49
N ALA A 100 7.33 2.59 -5.52
CA ALA A 100 6.61 1.41 -5.98
C ALA A 100 5.72 0.80 -4.88
N PRO A 101 4.56 0.20 -5.21
CA PRO A 101 3.94 0.22 -6.53
C PRO A 101 3.32 1.59 -6.86
N GLU A 102 3.65 2.13 -8.04
CA GLU A 102 3.05 3.37 -8.52
C GLU A 102 1.57 3.19 -8.86
N ASN A 103 0.76 4.23 -8.64
CA ASN A 103 -0.66 4.28 -9.02
C ASN A 103 -1.49 3.09 -8.51
N SER A 104 -1.15 2.61 -7.31
CA SER A 104 -1.79 1.46 -6.69
C SER A 104 -2.80 1.86 -5.63
N ASN A 105 -3.74 0.96 -5.33
CA ASN A 105 -4.66 1.07 -4.19
C ASN A 105 -4.03 0.62 -2.86
N VAL A 106 -2.70 0.52 -2.81
CA VAL A 106 -1.95 0.19 -1.59
C VAL A 106 -0.76 1.15 -1.49
N ASP A 107 -0.25 1.33 -0.28
CA ASP A 107 0.87 2.24 -0.02
C ASP A 107 2.07 1.93 -0.93
N THR A 108 2.88 2.94 -1.23
CA THR A 108 4.23 2.73 -1.78
C THR A 108 5.14 2.13 -0.71
N LEU A 109 6.33 1.63 -1.07
CA LEU A 109 7.31 1.11 -0.11
C LEU A 109 7.70 2.21 0.90
N GLY A 110 7.94 3.44 0.46
CA GLY A 110 8.27 4.56 1.35
C GLY A 110 7.15 4.84 2.36
N ASN A 111 5.90 4.96 1.90
CA ASN A 111 4.76 5.21 2.79
C ASN A 111 4.52 4.04 3.75
N LEU A 112 4.66 2.81 3.28
CA LEU A 112 4.58 1.61 4.10
C LEU A 112 5.63 1.65 5.21
N LEU A 113 6.89 1.94 4.87
CA LEU A 113 7.99 2.03 5.83
C LEU A 113 7.72 3.12 6.87
N TYR A 114 7.27 4.31 6.46
CA TYR A 114 6.89 5.37 7.40
C TYR A 114 5.83 4.93 8.40
N ARG A 115 4.73 4.34 7.92
CA ARG A 115 3.62 3.91 8.77
C ARG A 115 4.01 2.76 9.71
N HIS A 116 5.03 2.00 9.35
CA HIS A 116 5.64 0.94 10.16
C HIS A 116 6.85 1.40 10.97
N ASN A 117 7.01 2.71 11.19
CA ASN A 117 8.08 3.33 12.01
C ASN A 117 9.50 3.03 11.51
N ARG A 118 9.68 2.89 10.19
CA ARG A 118 10.97 2.70 9.52
C ARG A 118 11.36 3.92 8.68
N GLN A 119 11.30 5.09 9.32
CA GLN A 119 11.66 6.37 8.70
C GLN A 119 13.11 6.38 8.20
N ASP A 120 14.02 5.73 8.93
CA ASP A 120 15.42 5.51 8.55
C ASP A 120 15.57 4.91 7.15
N LEU A 121 14.72 3.94 6.82
CA LEU A 121 14.73 3.26 5.53
C LEU A 121 13.89 3.98 4.47
N ALA A 122 12.80 4.63 4.89
CA ALA A 122 11.90 5.36 3.99
C ALA A 122 12.59 6.57 3.35
N GLU A 123 13.52 7.19 4.08
CA GLU A 123 14.24 8.38 3.63
C GLU A 123 15.54 8.06 2.91
N ALA A 124 16.14 6.88 3.16
CA ALA A 124 17.45 6.51 2.65
C ALA A 124 18.52 7.62 2.87
N THR A 125 18.44 8.30 4.02
CA THR A 125 19.15 9.56 4.31
C THR A 125 20.65 9.46 4.08
N ASP A 126 21.30 8.42 4.61
CA ASP A 126 22.75 8.24 4.46
C ASP A 126 23.18 8.16 2.98
N LEU A 127 22.38 7.51 2.14
CA LEU A 127 22.64 7.40 0.71
C LEU A 127 22.46 8.75 0.01
N TYR A 128 21.33 9.43 0.23
CA TYR A 128 21.08 10.73 -0.43
C TYR A 128 22.03 11.82 0.05
N ASP A 129 22.45 11.79 1.32
CA ASP A 129 23.47 12.68 1.86
C ASP A 129 24.83 12.42 1.20
N ALA A 130 25.23 11.15 1.02
CA ALA A 130 26.46 10.81 0.33
C ALA A 130 26.45 11.27 -1.14
N ILE A 131 25.30 11.15 -1.82
CA ILE A 131 25.11 11.64 -3.19
C ILE A 131 25.18 13.18 -3.22
N GLY A 132 24.50 13.87 -2.32
CA GLY A 132 24.50 15.34 -2.24
C GLY A 132 25.89 15.92 -1.89
N GLN A 133 26.67 15.19 -1.08
CA GLN A 133 28.06 15.51 -0.77
C GLN A 133 29.05 15.11 -1.87
N GLN A 134 28.58 14.52 -2.98
CA GLN A 134 29.41 14.05 -4.09
C GLN A 134 30.53 13.09 -3.63
N LYS A 135 30.20 12.16 -2.73
CA LYS A 135 31.12 11.08 -2.34
C LYS A 135 31.51 10.24 -3.55
N ASP A 136 32.60 9.49 -3.43
CA ASP A 136 33.01 8.56 -4.46
C ASP A 136 31.92 7.50 -4.72
N ILE A 137 31.89 7.01 -5.95
CA ILE A 137 30.83 6.09 -6.39
C ILE A 137 30.84 4.75 -5.64
N ASP A 138 31.99 4.32 -5.13
CA ASP A 138 32.08 3.04 -4.41
C ASP A 138 31.45 3.17 -3.01
N THR A 139 31.63 4.31 -2.34
CA THR A 139 30.88 4.67 -1.13
C THR A 139 29.37 4.68 -1.38
N ILE A 140 28.91 5.37 -2.43
CA ILE A 140 27.48 5.48 -2.77
C ILE A 140 26.88 4.09 -3.07
N ARG A 141 27.57 3.25 -3.85
CA ARG A 141 27.15 1.87 -4.13
C ARG A 141 27.09 1.03 -2.87
N SER A 142 28.06 1.18 -1.96
CA SER A 142 28.07 0.45 -0.69
C SER A 142 26.84 0.78 0.14
N LEU A 143 26.53 2.08 0.30
CA LEU A 143 25.36 2.54 1.04
C LEU A 143 24.04 2.03 0.43
N ALA A 144 23.89 2.11 -0.89
CA ALA A 144 22.69 1.58 -1.56
C ALA A 144 22.54 0.06 -1.37
N ARG A 145 23.65 -0.67 -1.40
CA ARG A 145 23.67 -2.14 -1.22
C ARG A 145 23.43 -2.58 0.22
N GLU A 146 23.75 -1.73 1.20
CA GLU A 146 23.42 -1.93 2.60
C GLU A 146 21.95 -1.61 2.88
N TRP A 147 21.46 -0.49 2.33
CA TRP A 147 20.08 -0.03 2.50
C TRP A 147 19.06 -1.01 1.91
N TYR A 148 19.27 -1.50 0.68
CA TYR A 148 18.25 -2.25 -0.04
C TYR A 148 17.74 -3.51 0.68
N PRO A 149 18.60 -4.42 1.19
CA PRO A 149 18.13 -5.58 1.93
C PRO A 149 17.33 -5.21 3.18
N GLN A 150 17.71 -4.12 3.87
CA GLN A 150 17.01 -3.66 5.06
C GLN A 150 15.63 -3.07 4.70
N ALA A 151 15.57 -2.21 3.68
CA ALA A 151 14.33 -1.62 3.14
C ALA A 151 13.35 -2.70 2.68
N MET A 152 13.82 -3.65 1.87
CA MET A 152 12.97 -4.72 1.35
C MET A 152 12.49 -5.67 2.46
N GLN A 153 13.36 -6.06 3.39
CA GLN A 153 12.98 -6.91 4.51
C GLN A 153 11.92 -6.23 5.39
N ALA A 154 12.12 -4.96 5.72
CA ALA A 154 11.14 -4.18 6.47
C ALA A 154 9.81 -4.03 5.73
N GLY A 155 9.85 -3.82 4.41
CA GLY A 155 8.67 -3.77 3.56
C GLY A 155 7.90 -5.10 3.52
N ILE A 156 8.61 -6.23 3.43
CA ILE A 156 8.02 -7.58 3.48
C ILE A 156 7.31 -7.80 4.81
N GLU A 157 7.98 -7.50 5.92
CA GLU A 157 7.41 -7.64 7.27
C GLU A 157 6.17 -6.77 7.44
N ALA A 158 6.25 -5.51 7.04
CA ALA A 158 5.15 -4.56 7.09
C ALA A 158 3.94 -5.00 6.25
N ARG A 159 4.15 -5.48 5.01
CA ARG A 159 3.06 -6.01 4.17
C ARG A 159 2.39 -7.22 4.79
N ARG A 160 3.19 -8.14 5.33
CA ARG A 160 2.67 -9.36 5.97
C ARG A 160 1.89 -9.02 7.24
N ASP A 161 2.36 -8.05 8.02
CA ASP A 161 1.66 -7.57 9.22
C ASP A 161 0.32 -6.90 8.87
N ASP A 162 0.31 -5.99 7.88
CA ASP A 162 -0.92 -5.36 7.37
C ASP A 162 -1.94 -6.42 6.93
N LEU A 163 -1.52 -7.39 6.11
CA LEU A 163 -2.37 -8.49 5.68
C LEU A 163 -2.89 -9.28 6.87
N SER A 164 -1.99 -9.75 7.75
CA SER A 164 -2.35 -10.55 8.92
C SER A 164 -3.36 -9.86 9.81
N SER A 165 -3.26 -8.54 10.00
CA SER A 165 -4.17 -7.77 10.84
C SER A 165 -5.60 -7.70 10.30
N GLY A 166 -5.77 -7.80 8.96
CA GLY A 166 -7.07 -7.74 8.30
C GLY A 166 -7.74 -9.10 8.11
N LEU A 167 -6.98 -10.20 8.09
CA LEU A 167 -7.48 -11.51 7.70
C LEU A 167 -8.64 -12.02 8.55
N ASP A 168 -8.64 -11.80 9.86
CA ASP A 168 -9.74 -12.24 10.73
C ASP A 168 -11.07 -11.55 10.38
N ASN A 169 -11.02 -10.29 9.99
CA ASN A 169 -12.20 -9.54 9.55
C ASN A 169 -12.66 -10.08 8.20
N THR A 170 -11.74 -10.22 7.24
CA THR A 170 -12.04 -10.77 5.92
C THR A 170 -12.59 -12.19 5.99
N ALA A 171 -12.11 -13.01 6.93
CA ALA A 171 -12.65 -14.36 7.15
C ALA A 171 -14.13 -14.34 7.53
N ARG A 172 -14.54 -13.39 8.40
CA ARG A 172 -15.95 -13.23 8.80
C ARG A 172 -16.82 -12.70 7.68
N GLU A 173 -16.29 -11.78 6.87
CA GLU A 173 -16.96 -11.26 5.68
C GLU A 173 -17.22 -12.39 4.67
N VAL A 174 -16.19 -13.19 4.36
CA VAL A 174 -16.31 -14.37 3.48
C VAL A 174 -17.33 -15.37 4.03
N ALA A 175 -17.28 -15.70 5.32
CA ALA A 175 -18.24 -16.61 5.93
C ALA A 175 -19.68 -16.09 5.86
N THR A 176 -19.87 -14.77 5.95
CA THR A 176 -21.21 -14.14 5.81
C THR A 176 -21.70 -14.20 4.36
N ILE A 177 -20.83 -13.90 3.39
CA ILE A 177 -21.13 -14.01 1.96
C ILE A 177 -21.57 -15.44 1.58
N GLU A 178 -20.89 -16.46 2.12
CA GLU A 178 -21.23 -17.86 1.86
C GLU A 178 -22.55 -18.27 2.52
N ARG A 179 -22.76 -17.89 3.79
CA ARG A 179 -23.98 -18.21 4.54
C ARG A 179 -25.23 -17.63 3.90
N ASP A 180 -25.13 -16.42 3.37
CA ASP A 180 -26.26 -15.65 2.85
C ASP A 180 -26.39 -15.76 1.31
N ASP A 181 -25.66 -16.70 0.68
CA ASP A 181 -25.67 -16.98 -0.77
C ASP A 181 -25.35 -15.76 -1.67
N LEU A 182 -24.45 -14.90 -1.20
CA LEU A 182 -24.09 -13.64 -1.88
C LEU A 182 -22.92 -13.79 -2.86
N SER A 183 -22.43 -15.02 -3.07
CA SER A 183 -21.26 -15.28 -3.91
C SER A 183 -21.49 -14.96 -5.39
N GLY A 184 -22.75 -14.97 -5.84
CA GLY A 184 -23.14 -14.57 -7.19
C GLY A 184 -23.10 -13.05 -7.43
N THR A 185 -23.01 -12.25 -6.38
CA THR A 185 -22.89 -10.79 -6.49
C THR A 185 -21.52 -10.42 -7.04
N GLN A 186 -21.49 -9.50 -8.01
CA GLN A 186 -20.26 -9.06 -8.66
C GLN A 186 -19.22 -8.59 -7.63
N GLY A 187 -18.03 -9.19 -7.69
CA GLY A 187 -16.90 -8.90 -6.79
C GLY A 187 -16.92 -9.67 -5.45
N CYS A 188 -18.05 -10.23 -5.02
CA CYS A 188 -18.13 -11.00 -3.76
C CYS A 188 -17.54 -12.40 -3.90
N GLY A 189 -17.69 -13.05 -5.06
CA GLY A 189 -17.02 -14.33 -5.34
C GLY A 189 -15.48 -14.22 -5.35
N ASP A 190 -14.94 -13.08 -5.76
CA ASP A 190 -13.48 -12.86 -5.83
C ASP A 190 -12.86 -12.67 -4.43
N LEU A 191 -13.65 -12.22 -3.44
CA LEU A 191 -13.17 -11.92 -2.09
C LEU A 191 -12.64 -13.17 -1.39
N LYS A 192 -13.31 -14.31 -1.54
CA LYS A 192 -12.84 -15.60 -0.99
C LYS A 192 -11.49 -15.99 -1.56
N ALA A 193 -11.33 -15.93 -2.88
CA ALA A 193 -10.07 -16.30 -3.54
C ALA A 193 -8.91 -15.36 -3.16
N ALA A 194 -9.19 -14.05 -3.03
CA ALA A 194 -8.22 -13.07 -2.55
C ALA A 194 -7.82 -13.33 -1.09
N TYR A 195 -8.80 -13.60 -0.22
CA TYR A 195 -8.59 -13.98 1.19
C TYR A 195 -7.73 -15.23 1.33
N GLU A 196 -8.07 -16.32 0.64
CA GLU A 196 -7.32 -17.58 0.73
C GLU A 196 -5.87 -17.42 0.26
N THR A 197 -5.65 -16.59 -0.77
CA THR A 197 -4.31 -16.28 -1.25
C THR A 197 -3.50 -15.48 -0.22
N ALA A 198 -4.09 -14.43 0.34
CA ALA A 198 -3.45 -13.63 1.37
C ALA A 198 -3.15 -14.47 2.63
N LYS A 199 -4.12 -15.29 3.07
CA LYS A 199 -3.95 -16.20 4.20
C LYS A 199 -2.80 -17.17 3.98
N ARG A 200 -2.72 -17.78 2.80
CA ARG A 200 -1.62 -18.70 2.46
C ARG A 200 -0.26 -18.02 2.56
N LEU A 201 -0.12 -16.79 2.05
CA LEU A 201 1.13 -16.03 2.09
C LEU A 201 1.54 -15.64 3.51
N VAL A 202 0.57 -15.26 4.34
CA VAL A 202 0.79 -14.94 5.75
C VAL A 202 1.18 -16.20 6.54
N ASP A 203 0.40 -17.28 6.41
CA ASP A 203 0.65 -18.55 7.11
C ASP A 203 2.00 -19.17 6.72
N SER A 204 2.39 -19.07 5.44
CA SER A 204 3.68 -19.55 4.95
C SER A 204 4.85 -18.61 5.27
N LYS A 205 4.59 -17.47 5.94
CA LYS A 205 5.58 -16.43 6.22
C LYS A 205 6.35 -15.97 4.97
N SER A 206 5.64 -15.78 3.86
CA SER A 206 6.24 -15.42 2.57
C SER A 206 7.19 -14.22 2.70
N ASP A 207 8.32 -14.31 2.00
CA ASP A 207 9.32 -13.26 1.80
C ASP A 207 9.18 -12.59 0.42
N ASP A 208 8.12 -12.92 -0.32
CA ASP A 208 7.88 -12.39 -1.65
C ASP A 208 7.11 -11.06 -1.56
N TYR A 209 7.85 -9.95 -1.52
CA TYR A 209 7.28 -8.61 -1.44
C TYR A 209 6.22 -8.34 -2.51
N ASP A 210 6.47 -8.76 -3.76
CA ASP A 210 5.56 -8.54 -4.88
C ASP A 210 4.28 -9.36 -4.71
N ALA A 211 4.39 -10.61 -4.27
CA ALA A 211 3.23 -11.46 -4.01
C ALA A 211 2.38 -10.92 -2.85
N LEU A 212 3.02 -10.47 -1.76
CA LEU A 212 2.34 -9.84 -0.62
C LEU A 212 1.63 -8.55 -1.05
N THR A 213 2.32 -7.69 -1.80
CA THR A 213 1.76 -6.44 -2.31
C THR A 213 0.56 -6.72 -3.23
N LYS A 214 0.68 -7.69 -4.14
CA LYS A 214 -0.41 -8.10 -5.03
C LYS A 214 -1.59 -8.71 -4.27
N ALA A 215 -1.34 -9.49 -3.22
CA ALA A 215 -2.39 -10.03 -2.38
C ALA A 215 -3.19 -8.91 -1.68
N GLN A 216 -2.49 -7.88 -1.17
CA GLN A 216 -3.15 -6.71 -0.58
C GLN A 216 -3.96 -5.93 -1.62
N GLN A 217 -3.41 -5.69 -2.81
CA GLN A 217 -4.13 -5.03 -3.92
C GLN A 217 -5.41 -5.77 -4.31
N ASN A 218 -5.32 -7.10 -4.44
CA ASN A 218 -6.43 -7.97 -4.81
C ASN A 218 -7.52 -7.97 -3.72
N LEU A 219 -7.13 -8.06 -2.45
CA LEU A 219 -8.05 -7.98 -1.32
C LEU A 219 -8.81 -6.65 -1.31
N THR A 220 -8.09 -5.52 -1.38
CA THR A 220 -8.71 -4.20 -1.41
C THR A 220 -9.66 -4.03 -2.60
N THR A 221 -9.28 -4.56 -3.77
CA THR A 221 -10.13 -4.52 -4.97
C THR A 221 -11.38 -5.37 -4.81
N ALA A 222 -11.24 -6.61 -4.33
CA ALA A 222 -12.37 -7.53 -4.14
C ALA A 222 -13.34 -7.02 -3.05
N MET A 223 -12.82 -6.49 -1.93
CA MET A 223 -13.62 -5.88 -0.89
C MET A 223 -14.42 -4.69 -1.43
N SER A 224 -13.77 -3.76 -2.13
CA SER A 224 -14.44 -2.59 -2.72
C SER A 224 -15.48 -2.99 -3.77
N GLY A 225 -15.14 -3.96 -4.63
CA GLY A 225 -16.05 -4.48 -5.64
C GLY A 225 -17.29 -5.13 -5.03
N CYS A 226 -17.11 -6.01 -4.04
CA CYS A 226 -18.23 -6.64 -3.34
C CYS A 226 -19.09 -5.61 -2.60
N ALA A 227 -18.49 -4.72 -1.82
CA ALA A 227 -19.22 -3.69 -1.08
C ALA A 227 -20.05 -2.77 -2.01
N THR A 228 -19.52 -2.44 -3.20
CA THR A 228 -20.23 -1.56 -4.14
C THR A 228 -21.46 -2.23 -4.76
N ASN A 229 -21.45 -3.55 -4.95
CA ASN A 229 -22.50 -4.27 -5.66
C ASN A 229 -23.52 -4.96 -4.73
N LEU A 230 -23.26 -5.02 -3.42
CA LEU A 230 -24.25 -5.45 -2.44
C LEU A 230 -25.32 -4.38 -2.21
N ASP A 231 -26.57 -4.81 -2.03
CA ASP A 231 -27.62 -3.93 -1.53
C ASP A 231 -27.28 -3.45 -0.11
N PRO A 232 -27.91 -2.36 0.37
CA PRO A 232 -27.56 -1.78 1.67
C PRO A 232 -27.69 -2.73 2.86
N THR A 233 -28.66 -3.65 2.84
CA THR A 233 -28.89 -4.57 3.96
C THR A 233 -27.82 -5.65 3.99
N ASP A 234 -27.50 -6.25 2.85
CA ASP A 234 -26.47 -7.29 2.79
C ASP A 234 -25.06 -6.71 2.94
N ARG A 235 -24.80 -5.49 2.45
CA ARG A 235 -23.56 -4.77 2.73
C ARG A 235 -23.35 -4.55 4.23
N GLU A 236 -24.40 -4.15 4.95
CA GLU A 236 -24.32 -3.96 6.41
C GLU A 236 -24.04 -5.26 7.15
N LYS A 237 -24.63 -6.39 6.70
CA LYS A 237 -24.34 -7.71 7.29
C LYS A 237 -22.90 -8.14 7.06
N VAL A 238 -22.39 -7.96 5.84
CA VAL A 238 -21.05 -8.42 5.45
C VAL A 238 -19.96 -7.53 6.06
N PHE A 239 -20.03 -6.22 5.84
CA PHE A 239 -18.95 -5.27 6.17
C PHE A 239 -19.23 -4.44 7.43
N GLY A 240 -20.42 -4.58 8.03
CA GLY A 240 -20.86 -3.75 9.15
C GLY A 240 -21.42 -2.39 8.72
N ARG A 241 -21.87 -1.60 9.69
CA ARG A 241 -22.33 -0.23 9.45
C ARG A 241 -21.15 0.70 9.21
N PRO A 242 -21.21 1.59 8.19
CA PRO A 242 -20.26 2.68 8.08
C PRO A 242 -20.34 3.56 9.33
N GLN A 243 -19.21 3.76 10.00
CA GLN A 243 -19.10 4.69 11.13
C GLN A 243 -19.31 6.11 10.60
N GLY A 244 -20.44 6.76 10.92
CA GLY A 244 -20.67 8.16 10.60
C GLY A 244 -22.02 8.54 10.00
N THR A 245 -23.06 7.70 10.08
CA THR A 245 -24.42 8.22 9.87
C THR A 245 -24.74 9.17 11.03
N LEU A 246 -24.70 10.48 10.77
CA LEU A 246 -25.34 11.47 11.62
C LEU A 246 -26.75 10.93 11.89
N LYS A 247 -27.08 10.78 13.17
CA LYS A 247 -28.46 10.51 13.56
C LYS A 247 -29.29 11.61 12.90
N GLU A 248 -30.26 11.23 12.07
CA GLU A 248 -31.30 12.17 11.68
C GLU A 248 -31.94 12.63 12.97
N ASP A 249 -31.63 13.86 13.37
CA ASP A 249 -32.35 14.55 14.42
C ASP A 249 -33.79 14.67 13.92
N LYS A 250 -34.66 13.84 14.47
CA LYS A 250 -36.11 14.00 14.31
C LYS A 250 -36.49 15.31 14.99
N GLU A 251 -36.89 16.29 14.19
CA GLU A 251 -37.67 17.45 14.63
C GLU A 251 -38.95 17.04 15.36
#